data_AF-A0A0A0LCJ8-F1
#
_entry.id   AF-A0A0A0LCJ8-F1
#
_cell.length_a   1.000
_cell.length_b   1.000
_cell.length_c   1.000
_cell.angle_alpha   90.00
_cell.angle_beta   90.00
_cell.angle_gamma   90.00
#
_symmetry.space_group_name_H-M   'P 1'
#
loop_
_entity.id
_entity.type
_entity.pdbx_description
1 polymer ?
#
loop_
_entity_poly.entity_id
_entity_poly.type
_entity_poly.pdbx_seq_one_letter_code
_entity_poly.pdbx_strand_id
1 'polypeptide(L)'
;MTEFQILREKIHQEYRDVVERRVFTVTGARADEETIEKLIETGDSEQIFQKAIQEQGRGQVMDTLAEIHERHSAVRELERKLLELQQVFLDMAVLVEAQGDMLDNIESHVTSAVDHVQQGNTALQKAKKLQKNSRKWMCIAIIILLIIVVVIVVGVLKPWNNGKGA
;
A
#
# COMPACT_ATOMS: atom_id res chain seq x y z
N MET A 1 -13.86 -8.47 -4.38
CA MET A 1 -15.22 -8.59 -3.82
C MET A 1 -16.19 -9.31 -4.76
N THR A 2 -16.36 -8.87 -6.01
CA THR A 2 -17.28 -9.53 -6.96
C THR A 2 -16.93 -11.00 -7.23
N GLU A 3 -15.64 -11.30 -7.46
CA GLU A 3 -15.18 -12.69 -7.66
C GLU A 3 -15.43 -13.59 -6.45
N PHE A 4 -15.34 -13.03 -5.24
CA PHE A 4 -15.60 -13.75 -3.99
C PHE A 4 -17.09 -14.08 -3.85
N GLN A 5 -17.97 -13.13 -4.15
CA GLN A 5 -19.42 -13.38 -4.17
C GLN A 5 -19.78 -14.43 -5.20
N ILE A 6 -19.18 -14.37 -6.40
CA ILE A 6 -19.36 -15.38 -7.46
C ILE A 6 -18.90 -16.77 -6.99
N LEU A 7 -17.76 -16.87 -6.31
CA LEU A 7 -17.24 -18.14 -5.81
C LEU A 7 -18.15 -18.72 -4.72
N ARG A 8 -18.63 -17.89 -3.78
CA ARG A 8 -19.56 -18.31 -2.72
C ARG A 8 -20.88 -18.83 -3.32
N GLU A 9 -21.46 -18.06 -4.24
CA GLU A 9 -22.68 -18.43 -4.97
C GLU A 9 -22.49 -19.79 -5.66
N LYS A 10 -21.36 -19.98 -6.35
CA LYS A 10 -21.02 -21.22 -7.04
C LYS A 10 -20.91 -22.42 -6.09
N ILE A 11 -20.26 -22.25 -4.95
CA ILE A 11 -20.14 -23.33 -3.93
C ILE A 11 -21.52 -23.71 -3.39
N HIS A 12 -22.40 -22.74 -3.11
CA HIS A 12 -23.76 -23.01 -2.67
C HIS A 12 -24.57 -23.75 -3.73
N GLN A 13 -24.48 -23.34 -4.99
CA GLN A 13 -25.15 -24.00 -6.11
C GLN A 13 -24.66 -25.45 -6.29
N GLU A 14 -23.35 -25.67 -6.30
CA GLU A 14 -22.79 -27.02 -6.43
C GLU A 14 -23.21 -27.93 -5.25
N TYR A 15 -23.22 -27.39 -4.03
CA TYR A 15 -23.68 -28.14 -2.86
C TYR A 15 -25.15 -28.51 -2.96
N ARG A 16 -26.00 -27.56 -3.36
CA ARG A 16 -27.43 -27.77 -3.57
C ARG A 16 -27.72 -28.86 -4.60
N ASP A 17 -27.04 -28.83 -5.74
CA ASP A 17 -27.18 -29.85 -6.79
C ASP A 17 -26.84 -31.26 -6.28
N VAL A 18 -25.80 -31.37 -5.44
CA VAL A 18 -25.40 -32.64 -4.82
C VAL A 18 -26.48 -33.12 -3.85
N VAL A 19 -26.98 -32.24 -2.98
CA VAL A 19 -28.04 -32.57 -2.01
C VAL A 19 -29.30 -33.03 -2.73
N GLU A 20 -29.77 -32.29 -3.73
CA GLU A 20 -30.99 -32.64 -4.50
C GLU A 20 -30.84 -34.03 -5.14
N ARG A 21 -29.68 -34.30 -5.76
CA ARG A 21 -29.40 -35.59 -6.39
C ARG A 21 -29.36 -36.74 -5.39
N ARG A 22 -28.76 -36.53 -4.21
CA ARG A 22 -28.67 -37.55 -3.15
C ARG A 22 -30.01 -37.84 -2.51
N VAL A 23 -30.79 -36.81 -2.23
CA VAL A 23 -32.16 -36.93 -1.72
C VAL A 23 -33.00 -37.75 -2.70
N PHE A 24 -33.01 -37.38 -4.00
CA PHE A 24 -33.76 -38.11 -5.03
C PHE A 24 -33.35 -39.59 -5.14
N THR A 25 -32.05 -39.88 -5.06
CA THR A 25 -31.53 -41.26 -5.17
C THR A 25 -32.06 -42.16 -4.06
N VAL A 26 -32.28 -41.61 -2.87
CA VAL A 26 -32.65 -42.37 -1.68
C VAL A 26 -34.16 -42.36 -1.43
N THR A 27 -34.84 -41.25 -1.65
CA THR A 27 -36.29 -41.15 -1.44
C THR A 27 -37.08 -41.61 -2.66
N GLY A 28 -36.46 -41.67 -3.84
CA GLY A 28 -37.13 -41.93 -5.11
C GLY A 28 -38.09 -40.82 -5.56
N ALA A 29 -38.17 -39.72 -4.81
CA ALA A 29 -39.08 -38.61 -5.06
C ALA A 29 -38.31 -37.29 -5.00
N ARG A 30 -38.72 -36.33 -5.84
CA ARG A 30 -38.15 -34.98 -5.78
C ARG A 30 -38.68 -34.30 -4.52
N ALA A 31 -37.78 -33.93 -3.62
CA ALA A 31 -38.14 -33.16 -2.44
C ALA A 31 -38.58 -31.74 -2.86
N ASP A 32 -39.42 -31.13 -2.04
CA ASP A 32 -39.76 -29.73 -2.19
C ASP A 32 -38.56 -28.83 -1.90
N GLU A 33 -38.62 -27.64 -2.48
CA GLU A 33 -37.55 -26.65 -2.42
C GLU A 33 -37.25 -26.20 -0.98
N GLU A 34 -38.29 -26.08 -0.15
CA GLU A 34 -38.14 -25.70 1.27
C GLU A 34 -37.38 -26.78 2.05
N THR A 35 -37.63 -28.05 1.75
CA THR A 35 -36.96 -29.19 2.36
C THR A 35 -35.49 -29.27 1.97
N ILE A 36 -35.15 -29.00 0.71
CA ILE A 36 -33.75 -28.92 0.25
C ILE A 36 -33.02 -27.76 0.93
N GLU A 37 -33.66 -26.60 1.05
CA GLU A 37 -33.06 -25.44 1.72
C GLU A 37 -32.80 -25.71 3.21
N LYS A 38 -33.76 -26.29 3.92
CA LYS A 38 -33.60 -26.71 5.33
C LYS A 38 -32.43 -27.67 5.51
N LEU A 39 -32.27 -28.63 4.61
CA LEU A 39 -31.16 -29.58 4.57
C LEU A 39 -29.81 -28.87 4.40
N ILE A 40 -29.78 -27.85 3.53
CA ILE A 40 -28.58 -27.06 3.25
C ILE A 40 -28.20 -26.19 4.45
N GLU A 41 -29.17 -25.56 5.10
CA GLU A 41 -28.97 -24.67 6.25
C GLU A 41 -28.62 -25.41 7.54
N THR A 42 -29.37 -26.47 7.85
CA THR A 42 -29.28 -27.14 9.15
C THR A 42 -28.43 -28.41 9.12
N GLY A 43 -28.27 -29.02 7.94
CA GLY A 43 -27.70 -30.37 7.80
C GLY A 43 -28.56 -31.46 8.42
N ASP A 44 -29.75 -31.12 8.95
CA ASP A 44 -30.65 -32.04 9.63
C ASP A 44 -31.66 -32.60 8.64
N SER A 45 -31.80 -33.92 8.66
CA SER A 45 -32.54 -34.64 7.63
C SER A 45 -33.22 -35.90 8.12
N GLU A 46 -33.26 -36.11 9.45
CA GLU A 46 -33.95 -37.25 10.05
C GLU A 46 -35.40 -37.36 9.56
N GLN A 47 -36.12 -36.24 9.46
CA GLN A 47 -37.53 -36.25 9.06
C GLN A 47 -37.73 -36.60 7.57
N ILE A 48 -36.78 -36.23 6.71
CA ILE A 48 -36.86 -36.39 5.25
C ILE A 48 -36.60 -37.85 4.88
N PHE A 49 -35.64 -38.46 5.57
CA PHE A 49 -35.21 -39.81 5.29
C PHE A 49 -35.97 -40.88 6.09
N GLN A 50 -36.83 -40.51 7.05
CA GLN A 50 -37.66 -41.45 7.80
C GLN A 50 -38.51 -42.36 6.90
N LYS A 51 -39.11 -41.81 5.84
CA LYS A 51 -39.90 -42.58 4.88
C LYS A 51 -39.01 -43.49 4.02
N ALA A 52 -37.86 -42.99 3.57
CA ALA A 52 -36.88 -43.77 2.81
C ALA A 52 -36.27 -44.92 3.62
N ILE A 53 -36.05 -44.73 4.93
CA ILE A 53 -35.56 -45.77 5.84
C ILE A 53 -36.53 -46.96 5.92
N GLN A 54 -37.84 -46.69 5.86
CA GLN A 54 -38.86 -47.74 5.85
C GLN A 54 -38.92 -48.51 4.51
N GLU A 55 -38.65 -47.84 3.39
CA GLU A 55 -38.81 -48.41 2.03
C GLU A 55 -37.52 -49.06 1.48
N GLN A 56 -36.35 -48.43 1.63
CA GLN A 56 -35.05 -48.89 1.09
C GLN A 56 -34.15 -49.58 2.13
N GLY A 57 -34.51 -49.54 3.41
CA GLY A 57 -33.72 -50.11 4.49
C GLY A 57 -32.68 -49.13 5.06
N ARG A 58 -32.44 -49.26 6.37
CA ARG A 58 -31.69 -48.27 7.17
C ARG A 58 -30.23 -48.04 6.72
N GLY A 59 -29.55 -49.05 6.17
CA GLY A 59 -28.12 -48.97 5.85
C GLY A 59 -27.80 -47.92 4.77
N GLN A 60 -28.39 -48.06 3.59
CA GLN A 60 -28.12 -47.19 2.43
C GLN A 60 -28.51 -45.72 2.69
N VAL A 61 -29.57 -45.52 3.47
CA VAL A 61 -30.05 -44.19 3.83
C VAL A 61 -29.10 -43.50 4.81
N MET A 62 -28.58 -44.23 5.80
CA MET A 62 -27.64 -43.68 6.78
C MET A 62 -26.29 -43.33 6.15
N ASP A 63 -25.81 -44.11 5.18
CA ASP A 63 -24.59 -43.79 4.43
C ASP A 63 -24.75 -42.48 3.64
N THR A 64 -25.91 -42.28 3.01
CA THR A 64 -26.20 -41.05 2.27
C THR A 64 -26.32 -39.84 3.21
N LEU A 65 -26.98 -40.04 4.36
CA LEU A 65 -27.10 -39.03 5.41
C LEU A 65 -25.73 -38.58 5.92
N ALA A 66 -24.83 -39.54 6.16
CA ALA A 66 -23.47 -39.28 6.58
C ALA A 66 -22.69 -38.49 5.52
N GLU A 67 -22.83 -38.84 4.24
CA GLU A 67 -22.21 -38.09 3.12
C GLU A 67 -22.72 -36.64 3.06
N ILE A 68 -24.03 -36.42 3.18
CA ILE A 68 -24.62 -35.08 3.19
C ILE A 68 -24.12 -34.28 4.39
N HIS A 69 -24.04 -34.90 5.57
CA HIS A 69 -23.57 -34.24 6.78
C HIS A 69 -22.08 -33.84 6.69
N GLU A 70 -21.23 -34.73 6.18
CA GLU A 70 -19.81 -34.44 5.94
C GLU A 70 -19.65 -33.28 4.95
N ARG A 71 -20.44 -33.28 3.86
CA ARG A 71 -20.45 -32.18 2.89
C ARG A 71 -20.94 -30.87 3.49
N HIS A 72 -22.01 -30.90 4.27
CA HIS A 72 -22.51 -29.72 4.98
C HIS A 72 -21.42 -29.12 5.87
N SER A 73 -20.73 -29.95 6.65
CA SER A 73 -19.63 -29.51 7.52
C SER A 73 -18.50 -28.87 6.73
N ALA A 74 -18.09 -29.48 5.61
CA ALA A 74 -17.06 -28.94 4.73
C ALA A 74 -17.46 -27.59 4.11
N VAL A 75 -18.70 -27.45 3.63
CA VAL A 75 -19.22 -26.19 3.08
C VAL A 75 -19.26 -25.10 4.15
N ARG A 76 -19.68 -25.44 5.37
CA ARG A 76 -19.70 -24.50 6.51
C ARG A 76 -18.30 -24.06 6.91
N GLU A 77 -17.32 -24.95 6.87
CA GLU A 77 -15.91 -24.59 7.09
C GLU A 77 -15.39 -23.66 5.99
N LEU A 78 -15.71 -23.94 4.73
CA LEU A 78 -15.39 -23.07 3.60
C LEU A 78 -16.02 -21.69 3.77
N GLU A 79 -17.31 -21.61 4.14
CA GLU A 79 -17.99 -20.33 4.39
C GLU A 79 -17.29 -19.54 5.49
N ARG A 80 -16.88 -20.19 6.59
CA ARG A 80 -16.13 -19.53 7.66
C ARG A 80 -14.79 -18.96 7.16
N LYS A 81 -14.02 -19.74 6.41
CA LYS A 81 -12.75 -19.29 5.82
C LYS A 81 -12.94 -18.15 4.82
N LEU A 82 -14.03 -18.19 4.07
CA LEU A 82 -14.41 -17.11 3.15
C LEU A 82 -14.70 -15.83 3.94
N LEU A 83 -15.48 -15.88 5.02
CA LEU A 83 -15.75 -14.72 5.88
C LEU A 83 -14.45 -14.15 6.50
N GLU A 84 -13.55 -15.01 6.96
CA GLU A 84 -12.23 -14.60 7.46
C GLU A 84 -11.43 -13.88 6.34
N LEU A 85 -11.44 -14.39 5.12
CA LEU A 85 -10.77 -13.75 3.98
C LEU A 85 -11.39 -12.38 3.63
N GLN A 86 -12.73 -12.28 3.67
CA GLN A 86 -13.43 -11.01 3.47
C GLN A 86 -12.99 -9.95 4.49
N GLN A 87 -12.82 -10.35 5.75
CA GLN A 87 -12.32 -9.47 6.80
C GLN A 87 -10.88 -9.00 6.51
N VAL A 88 -9.99 -9.92 6.09
CA VAL A 88 -8.61 -9.55 5.70
C VAL A 88 -8.60 -8.53 4.55
N PHE A 89 -9.50 -8.65 3.57
CA PHE A 89 -9.62 -7.65 2.49
C PHE A 89 -10.07 -6.28 3.00
N LEU A 90 -11.00 -6.23 3.95
CA LEU A 90 -11.45 -4.97 4.55
C LEU A 90 -10.32 -4.33 5.38
N ASP A 91 -9.61 -5.12 6.18
CA ASP A 91 -8.47 -4.64 6.96
C ASP A 91 -7.34 -4.13 6.04
N MET A 92 -7.12 -4.81 4.92
CA MET A 92 -6.16 -4.37 3.90
C MET A 92 -6.59 -3.04 3.26
N ALA A 93 -7.88 -2.85 2.98
CA ALA A 93 -8.37 -1.58 2.44
C ALA A 93 -8.10 -0.42 3.40
N VAL A 94 -8.32 -0.62 4.71
CA VAL A 94 -7.98 0.37 5.75
C VAL A 94 -6.48 0.64 5.81
N LEU A 95 -5.63 -0.39 5.73
CA LEU A 95 -4.18 -0.23 5.74
C LEU A 95 -3.65 0.50 4.51
N VAL A 96 -4.22 0.26 3.33
CA VAL A 96 -3.85 0.96 2.09
C VAL A 96 -4.27 2.43 2.15
N GLU A 97 -5.47 2.72 2.65
CA GLU A 97 -5.93 4.09 2.89
C GLU A 97 -4.97 4.83 3.85
N ALA A 98 -4.59 4.19 4.97
CA ALA A 98 -3.64 4.75 5.92
C ALA A 98 -2.22 4.94 5.36
N GLN A 99 -1.81 4.15 4.35
CA GLN A 99 -0.54 4.32 3.65
C GLN A 99 -0.57 5.41 2.56
N GLY A 100 -1.75 5.93 2.20
CA GLY A 100 -1.88 7.07 1.28
C GLY A 100 -1.13 8.32 1.77
N ASP A 101 -1.17 8.58 3.09
CA ASP A 101 -0.45 9.71 3.72
C ASP A 101 1.08 9.58 3.67
N MET A 102 1.62 8.36 3.51
CA MET A 102 3.07 8.15 3.41
C MET A 102 3.60 8.44 2.00
N LEU A 103 2.77 8.37 0.97
CA LEU A 103 3.15 8.69 -0.42
C LEU A 103 3.43 10.20 -0.56
N ASP A 104 2.65 11.04 0.13
CA ASP A 104 2.82 12.51 0.21
C ASP A 104 4.20 12.89 0.78
N ASN A 105 4.73 12.09 1.71
CA ASN A 105 6.05 12.35 2.30
C ASN A 105 7.18 12.10 1.30
N ILE A 106 7.07 11.13 0.39
CA ILE A 106 8.11 10.90 -0.63
C ILE A 106 8.13 12.05 -1.62
N GLU A 107 6.97 12.49 -2.10
CA GLU A 107 6.86 13.65 -2.99
C GLU A 107 7.39 14.93 -2.32
N SER A 108 7.05 15.13 -1.04
CA SER A 108 7.57 16.23 -0.22
C SER A 108 9.09 16.18 -0.05
N HIS A 109 9.67 15.01 0.23
CA HIS A 109 11.11 14.85 0.36
C HIS A 109 11.85 15.04 -0.97
N VAL A 110 11.30 14.56 -2.09
CA VAL A 110 11.86 14.77 -3.42
C VAL A 110 11.80 16.24 -3.81
N THR A 111 10.65 16.90 -3.58
CA THR A 111 10.48 18.33 -3.85
C THR A 111 11.43 19.17 -3.00
N SER A 112 11.55 18.86 -1.71
CA SER A 112 12.49 19.53 -0.80
C SER A 112 13.95 19.33 -1.25
N ALA A 113 14.32 18.14 -1.72
CA ALA A 113 15.64 17.87 -2.25
C ALA A 113 15.94 18.69 -3.52
N VAL A 114 14.98 18.81 -4.44
CA VAL A 114 15.09 19.66 -5.65
C VAL A 114 15.30 21.12 -5.26
N ASP A 115 14.49 21.64 -4.33
CA ASP A 115 14.61 23.02 -3.84
C ASP A 115 15.98 23.28 -3.20
N HIS A 116 16.48 22.38 -2.35
CA HIS A 116 17.80 22.51 -1.75
C HIS A 116 18.94 22.50 -2.78
N VAL A 117 18.86 21.64 -3.79
CA VAL A 117 19.86 21.60 -4.88
C VAL A 117 19.83 22.90 -5.68
N GLN A 118 18.65 23.42 -5.98
CA GLN A 118 18.50 24.68 -6.72
C GLN A 118 19.02 25.88 -5.91
N GLN A 119 18.68 25.96 -4.62
CA GLN A 119 19.22 26.97 -3.71
C GLN A 119 20.74 26.86 -3.60
N GLY A 120 21.29 25.64 -3.46
CA GLY A 120 22.73 25.38 -3.45
C GLY A 120 23.43 25.88 -4.73
N ASN A 121 22.83 25.62 -5.90
CA ASN A 121 23.36 26.09 -7.17
C ASN A 121 23.40 27.63 -7.26
N THR A 122 22.31 28.31 -6.85
CA THR A 122 22.29 29.79 -6.86
C THR A 122 23.30 30.39 -5.87
N ALA A 123 23.47 29.79 -4.70
CA ALA A 123 24.48 30.19 -3.72
C ALA A 123 25.91 30.04 -4.28
N LEU A 124 26.20 28.93 -4.97
CA LEU A 124 27.48 28.70 -5.64
C LEU A 124 27.75 29.72 -6.75
N GLN A 125 26.74 30.04 -7.57
CA GLN A 125 26.86 31.08 -8.60
C GLN A 125 27.14 32.46 -8.00
N LYS A 126 26.43 32.82 -6.91
CA LYS A 126 26.66 34.08 -6.19
C LYS A 126 28.06 34.12 -5.59
N ALA A 127 28.50 33.05 -4.93
CA ALA A 127 29.85 32.92 -4.37
C ALA A 127 30.93 33.09 -5.46
N LYS A 128 30.76 32.44 -6.63
CA LYS A 128 31.67 32.61 -7.78
C LYS A 128 31.72 34.05 -8.27
N LYS A 129 30.58 34.73 -8.37
CA LYS A 129 30.50 36.15 -8.77
C LYS A 129 31.18 37.06 -7.76
N LEU A 130 30.92 36.86 -6.46
CA LEU A 130 31.56 37.62 -5.38
C LEU A 130 33.07 37.39 -5.35
N GLN A 131 33.53 36.15 -5.48
CA GLN A 131 34.96 35.82 -5.53
C GLN A 131 35.65 36.52 -6.70
N LYS A 132 35.04 36.52 -7.90
CA LYS A 132 35.58 37.20 -9.08
C LYS A 132 35.69 38.72 -8.87
N ASN A 133 34.70 39.34 -8.23
CA ASN A 133 34.71 40.78 -7.99
C ASN A 133 35.67 41.18 -6.87
N SER A 134 35.73 40.40 -5.78
CA SER A 134 36.61 40.66 -4.63
C SER A 134 38.09 40.71 -5.04
N ARG A 135 38.52 39.85 -5.97
CA ARG A 135 39.89 39.89 -6.53
C ARG A 135 40.24 41.25 -7.17
N LYS A 136 39.29 41.86 -7.89
CA LYS A 136 39.51 43.18 -8.52
C LYS A 136 39.66 44.28 -7.47
N TRP A 137 38.77 44.28 -6.46
CA TRP A 137 38.80 45.24 -5.37
C TRP A 137 40.06 45.08 -4.51
N MET A 138 40.52 43.85 -4.27
CA MET A 138 41.77 43.57 -3.58
C MET A 138 42.97 44.15 -4.35
N CYS A 139 43.05 43.96 -5.67
CA CYS A 139 44.11 44.58 -6.48
C CYS A 139 44.08 46.11 -6.41
N ILE A 140 42.90 46.73 -6.51
CA ILE A 140 42.76 48.19 -6.39
C ILE A 140 43.23 48.67 -5.00
N ALA A 141 42.83 47.99 -3.93
CA ALA A 141 43.25 48.32 -2.57
C ALA A 141 44.78 48.22 -2.40
N ILE A 142 45.42 47.19 -2.96
CA ILE A 142 46.88 47.03 -2.94
C ILE A 142 47.56 48.18 -3.69
N ILE A 143 47.06 48.57 -4.87
CA ILE A 143 47.62 49.68 -5.66
C ILE A 143 47.52 50.99 -4.89
N ILE A 144 46.37 51.29 -4.27
CA ILE A 144 46.19 52.50 -3.44
C ILE A 144 47.19 52.51 -2.27
N LEU A 145 47.37 51.38 -1.59
CA LEU A 145 48.33 51.25 -0.49
C LEU A 145 49.76 51.56 -0.97
N LEU A 146 50.18 51.00 -2.11
CA LEU A 146 51.50 51.27 -2.68
C LEU A 146 51.71 52.75 -3.02
N ILE A 147 50.69 53.42 -3.57
CA ILE A 147 50.76 54.87 -3.87
C ILE A 147 50.96 55.67 -2.57
N ILE A 148 50.21 55.34 -1.51
CA ILE A 148 50.35 56.00 -0.20
C ILE A 148 51.78 55.83 0.33
N VAL A 149 52.35 54.63 0.26
CA VAL A 149 53.74 54.37 0.68
C VAL A 149 54.73 55.22 -0.12
N VAL A 150 54.58 55.30 -1.44
CA VAL A 150 55.46 56.12 -2.30
C VAL A 150 55.37 57.61 -1.92
N VAL A 151 54.17 58.14 -1.69
CA VAL A 151 53.98 59.54 -1.29
C VAL A 151 54.67 59.83 0.04
N ILE A 152 54.54 58.94 1.02
CA ILE A 152 55.21 59.07 2.32
C ILE A 152 56.73 59.04 2.14
N VAL A 153 57.26 58.08 1.36
CA VAL A 153 58.70 57.94 1.12
C VAL A 153 59.26 59.17 0.40
N VAL A 154 58.60 59.68 -0.65
CA VAL A 154 59.04 60.90 -1.34
C VAL A 154 58.93 62.12 -0.42
N GLY A 155 57.87 62.23 0.38
CA GLY A 155 57.69 63.32 1.34
C GLY A 155 58.75 63.34 2.44
N VAL A 156 59.30 62.18 2.82
CA VAL A 156 60.38 62.05 3.82
C VAL A 156 61.78 62.14 3.21
N LEU A 157 61.98 61.69 1.96
CA LEU A 157 63.29 61.75 1.28
C LEU A 157 63.56 63.08 0.57
N LYS A 158 62.53 63.74 0.03
CA LYS A 158 62.65 65.03 -0.67
C LYS A 158 62.86 66.29 0.21
N PRO A 159 62.61 66.33 1.54
CA PRO A 159 62.99 67.49 2.34
C PRO A 159 64.51 67.61 2.49
N TRP A 160 65.28 66.61 2.03
CA TRP A 160 66.73 66.63 2.03
C TRP A 160 67.35 66.81 0.63
N ASN A 161 66.82 67.75 -0.17
CA ASN A 161 67.58 68.31 -1.29
C ASN A 161 67.39 69.83 -1.50
N ASN A 162 66.99 70.57 -0.46
CA ASN A 162 67.10 72.03 -0.47
C ASN A 162 68.43 72.46 0.18
N GLY A 163 69.52 72.30 -0.56
CA GLY A 163 70.76 73.05 -0.39
C GLY A 163 71.34 73.32 -1.78
N LYS A 164 71.87 74.48 -2.14
CA LYS A 164 72.33 75.68 -1.42
C LYS A 164 72.40 76.82 -2.44
N GLY A 165 72.51 78.07 -1.97
CA GLY A 165 73.29 79.09 -2.67
C GLY A 165 72.59 80.42 -2.90
N ALA A 166 72.68 81.34 -1.95
CA ALA A 166 73.48 82.56 -2.01
C ALA A 166 73.50 83.20 -0.61
#